data_AF-A0A8X8ZFH6-F1
#
_entry.id   AF-A0A8X8ZFH6-F1
#
_cell.length_a   1.000
_cell.length_b   1.000
_cell.length_c   1.000
_cell.angle_alpha   90.00
_cell.angle_beta   90.00
_cell.angle_gamma   90.00
#
_symmetry.space_group_name_H-M   'P 1'
#
loop_
_entity.id
_entity.type
_entity.pdbx_description
1 polymer ?
#
loop_
_entity_poly.entity_id
_entity_poly.type
_entity_poly.pdbx_seq_one_letter_code
_entity_poly.pdbx_strand_id
1 'polypeptide(L)'
;MVRFYFLYVESSYSVEKVVCFNVSLIRYSIVADYFLLLILLWILFCTKYVHLLTLLHLIQAKRTKKVGIVGKYGTRYGASLRKQIKKMEVSQHSKYFCEFCGKYAVKRQAVGIWGCKDCGKVKAGGAYTMNTASAVTVRSTIRRLREATES
;
A
#
# COMPACT_ATOMS: atom_id res chain seq x y z
N MET A 1 12.66 29.79 34.20
CA MET A 1 12.74 28.45 34.83
C MET A 1 11.33 27.90 34.80
N VAL A 2 10.93 26.77 34.22
CA VAL A 2 11.58 25.54 33.74
C VAL A 2 10.72 24.99 32.59
N ARG A 3 11.38 24.30 31.65
CA ARG A 3 10.83 23.46 30.58
C ARG A 3 9.59 22.63 30.97
N PHE A 4 8.68 22.46 30.01
CA PHE A 4 8.00 21.18 29.79
C PHE A 4 8.12 20.76 28.33
N TYR A 5 8.32 19.46 28.13
CA TYR A 5 8.74 18.77 26.92
C TYR A 5 7.62 17.85 26.40
N PHE A 6 7.74 17.46 25.12
CA PHE A 6 7.22 16.21 24.50
C PHE A 6 5.69 16.20 24.22
N LEU A 7 5.13 15.65 23.12
CA LEU A 7 5.54 14.70 22.09
C LEU A 7 4.68 14.84 20.82
N TYR A 8 5.24 14.34 19.73
CA TYR A 8 4.63 14.05 18.42
C TYR A 8 3.54 12.95 18.53
N VAL A 9 2.54 12.94 17.63
CA VAL A 9 2.14 11.80 16.75
C VAL A 9 0.71 11.97 16.19
N GLU A 10 0.65 11.69 14.89
CA GLU A 10 -0.40 11.44 13.90
C GLU A 10 -1.83 11.03 14.31
N SER A 11 -2.69 11.13 13.27
CA SER A 11 -3.86 10.29 12.95
C SER A 11 -5.20 10.99 13.22
N SER A 12 -5.87 11.51 12.18
CA SER A 12 -6.79 10.78 11.30
C SER A 12 -8.25 10.86 11.78
N TYR A 13 -9.07 11.52 10.95
CA TYR A 13 -10.53 11.38 10.82
C TYR A 13 -11.48 11.79 11.98
N SER A 14 -12.32 12.76 11.63
CA SER A 14 -13.77 12.85 11.92
C SER A 14 -14.30 13.31 13.29
N VAL A 15 -15.01 14.45 13.23
CA VAL A 15 -16.25 14.87 13.90
C VAL A 15 -16.42 14.63 15.42
N GLU A 16 -16.49 15.71 16.21
CA GLU A 16 -17.70 16.15 16.95
C GLU A 16 -17.44 17.39 17.84
N LYS A 17 -18.25 18.43 17.60
CA LYS A 17 -18.88 19.44 18.48
C LYS A 17 -18.14 20.00 19.72
N VAL A 18 -18.01 21.33 19.77
CA VAL A 18 -18.18 22.14 21.00
C VAL A 18 -19.10 23.33 20.69
N VAL A 19 -20.20 23.43 21.45
CA VAL A 19 -21.17 24.55 21.53
C VAL A 19 -20.70 25.43 22.72
N CYS A 20 -20.66 26.76 22.73
CA CYS A 20 -21.74 27.75 22.85
C CYS A 20 -21.09 29.14 23.01
N PHE A 21 -21.54 30.18 22.31
CA PHE A 21 -21.62 31.51 22.93
C PHE A 21 -22.85 32.23 22.39
N ASN A 22 -23.74 32.57 23.30
CA ASN A 22 -25.04 33.19 23.04
C ASN A 22 -24.93 34.66 23.43
N VAL A 23 -24.98 35.58 22.46
CA VAL A 23 -25.29 37.00 22.72
C VAL A 23 -26.08 37.56 21.53
N SER A 24 -27.35 37.80 21.81
CA SER A 24 -28.20 38.91 21.35
C SER A 24 -28.47 39.09 19.84
N LEU A 25 -29.73 38.85 19.53
CA LEU A 25 -30.47 39.14 18.31
C LEU A 25 -30.65 40.65 18.06
N ILE A 26 -30.78 40.98 16.76
CA ILE A 26 -31.34 42.21 16.15
C ILE A 26 -30.36 43.36 15.88
N ARG A 27 -29.53 43.18 14.83
CA ARG A 27 -29.17 44.27 13.89
C ARG A 27 -28.67 43.78 12.52
N TYR A 28 -29.08 42.58 12.11
CA TYR A 28 -28.58 41.89 10.91
C TYR A 28 -29.68 41.71 9.87
N SER A 29 -29.82 42.63 8.91
CA SER A 29 -30.58 42.37 7.68
C SER A 29 -30.00 42.98 6.40
N ILE A 30 -28.79 43.59 6.43
CA ILE A 30 -28.11 44.07 5.20
C ILE A 30 -26.61 43.65 5.16
N VAL A 31 -25.99 43.33 6.29
CA VAL A 31 -24.58 42.89 6.36
C VAL A 31 -24.43 41.35 6.26
N ALA A 32 -25.54 40.61 6.35
CA ALA A 32 -25.55 39.14 6.31
C ALA A 32 -25.29 38.58 4.90
N ASP A 33 -25.72 39.27 3.85
CA ASP A 33 -25.57 38.79 2.47
C ASP A 33 -24.12 38.85 1.99
N TYR A 34 -23.39 39.92 2.35
CA TYR A 34 -21.95 40.04 2.05
C TYR A 34 -21.10 39.06 2.85
N PHE A 35 -21.50 38.74 4.09
CA PHE A 35 -20.79 37.77 4.92
C PHE A 35 -20.98 36.35 4.40
N LEU A 36 -22.19 35.98 3.98
CA LEU A 36 -22.45 34.69 3.34
C LEU A 36 -21.76 34.57 1.97
N LEU A 37 -21.74 35.64 1.17
CA LEU A 37 -21.02 35.68 -0.11
C LEU A 37 -19.51 35.55 0.07
N LEU A 38 -18.92 36.21 1.08
CA LEU A 38 -17.50 36.06 1.41
C LEU A 38 -17.16 34.67 1.95
N ILE A 39 -18.04 34.06 2.76
CA ILE A 39 -17.87 32.67 3.22
C ILE A 39 -17.97 31.69 2.05
N LEU A 40 -18.93 31.86 1.14
CA LEU A 40 -19.07 31.00 -0.04
C LEU A 40 -17.89 31.17 -1.02
N LEU A 41 -17.42 32.40 -1.25
CA LEU A 41 -16.20 32.66 -2.02
C LEU A 41 -14.96 32.06 -1.35
N TRP A 42 -14.85 32.13 -0.01
CA TRP A 42 -13.75 31.54 0.74
C TRP A 42 -13.81 30.01 0.74
N ILE A 43 -14.98 29.39 0.84
CA ILE A 43 -15.18 27.94 0.71
C ILE A 43 -14.84 27.46 -0.71
N LEU A 44 -15.28 28.19 -1.75
CA LEU A 44 -14.93 27.89 -3.15
C LEU A 44 -13.43 28.09 -3.43
N PHE A 45 -12.81 29.12 -2.84
CA PHE A 45 -11.37 29.34 -2.95
C PHE A 45 -10.56 28.28 -2.20
N CYS A 46 -11.02 27.88 -1.01
CA CYS A 46 -10.37 26.88 -0.16
C CYS A 46 -10.47 25.47 -0.77
N THR A 47 -11.64 25.08 -1.30
CA THR A 47 -11.80 23.78 -1.98
C THR A 47 -10.95 23.67 -3.25
N LYS A 48 -10.82 24.74 -4.04
CA LYS A 48 -9.99 24.77 -5.25
C LYS A 48 -8.48 24.71 -4.92
N TYR A 49 -8.03 25.34 -3.83
CA TYR A 49 -6.64 25.27 -3.36
C TYR A 49 -6.27 23.90 -2.79
N VAL A 50 -7.16 23.26 -2.01
CA VAL A 50 -6.92 21.92 -1.46
C VAL A 50 -6.83 20.87 -2.57
N HIS A 51 -7.64 21.00 -3.63
CA HIS A 51 -7.62 20.08 -4.78
C HIS A 51 -6.38 20.26 -5.68
N LEU A 52 -5.77 21.44 -5.69
CA LEU A 52 -4.51 21.71 -6.38
C LEU A 52 -3.31 21.17 -5.59
N LEU A 53 -3.38 21.23 -4.25
CA LEU A 53 -2.34 20.72 -3.36
C LEU A 53 -2.28 19.17 -3.35
N THR A 54 -3.42 18.48 -3.48
CA THR A 54 -3.46 17.01 -3.61
C THR A 54 -2.90 16.52 -4.95
N LEU A 55 -2.99 17.30 -6.03
CA LEU A 55 -2.41 16.97 -7.33
C LEU A 55 -0.87 17.10 -7.36
N LEU A 56 -0.29 18.03 -6.60
CA LEU A 56 1.16 18.23 -6.55
C LEU A 56 1.89 17.11 -5.77
N HIS A 57 1.21 16.39 -4.87
CA HIS A 57 1.80 15.35 -4.04
C HIS A 57 1.93 13.98 -4.72
N LEU A 58 1.38 13.79 -5.94
CA LEU A 58 1.41 12.51 -6.65
C LEU A 58 2.57 12.37 -7.65
N ILE A 59 3.39 13.41 -7.85
CA ILE A 59 4.55 13.35 -8.76
C ILE A 59 5.81 12.94 -8.00
N GLN A 60 5.75 11.87 -7.22
CA GLN A 60 6.97 11.23 -6.75
C GLN A 60 7.69 10.63 -7.97
N ALA A 61 8.71 11.33 -8.47
CA ALA A 61 9.39 10.99 -9.72
C ALA A 61 9.93 9.55 -9.68
N LYS A 62 9.45 8.72 -10.61
CA LYS A 62 9.90 7.34 -10.76
C LYS A 62 11.41 7.30 -11.01
N ARG A 63 12.18 6.87 -10.00
CA ARG A 63 13.66 6.88 -10.03
C ARG A 63 14.29 6.14 -11.22
N THR A 64 13.64 5.10 -11.75
CA THR A 64 14.23 4.29 -12.82
C THR A 64 13.23 3.93 -13.92
N LYS A 65 13.65 4.07 -15.19
CA LYS A 65 12.80 3.70 -16.35
C LYS A 65 12.80 2.19 -16.60
N LYS A 66 13.98 1.57 -16.68
CA LYS A 66 14.15 0.16 -17.11
C LYS A 66 14.62 -0.79 -16.00
N VAL A 67 15.52 -0.33 -15.12
CA VAL A 67 16.26 -1.21 -14.21
C VAL A 67 15.43 -1.71 -13.03
N GLY A 68 14.68 -0.87 -12.30
CA GLY A 68 13.94 -1.32 -11.11
C GLY A 68 14.88 -1.80 -9.99
N ILE A 69 14.53 -2.92 -9.33
CA ILE A 69 15.28 -3.48 -8.17
C ILE A 69 16.76 -3.76 -8.45
N VAL A 70 17.10 -4.12 -9.70
CA VAL A 70 18.49 -4.38 -10.12
C VAL A 70 19.34 -3.12 -10.29
N GLY A 71 18.81 -1.93 -9.95
CA GLY A 71 19.58 -0.69 -9.91
C GLY A 71 20.77 -0.75 -8.94
N LYS A 72 20.71 -1.60 -7.90
CA LYS A 72 21.80 -1.83 -6.94
C LYS A 72 23.11 -2.30 -7.57
N TYR A 73 23.03 -2.96 -8.73
CA TYR A 73 24.20 -3.52 -9.39
C TYR A 73 24.99 -2.50 -10.25
N GLY A 74 24.41 -1.34 -10.54
CA GLY A 74 25.01 -0.32 -11.40
C GLY A 74 25.34 -0.88 -12.79
N THR A 75 26.53 -0.54 -13.32
CA THR A 75 26.96 -0.86 -14.69
C THR A 75 27.56 -2.27 -14.86
N ARG A 76 27.97 -2.95 -13.79
CA ARG A 76 28.98 -4.03 -13.78
C ARG A 76 28.69 -5.34 -14.54
N TYR A 77 27.46 -5.85 -14.60
CA TYR A 77 27.19 -7.23 -15.08
C TYR A 77 26.55 -7.32 -16.47
N GLY A 78 26.45 -6.20 -17.19
CA GLY A 78 25.78 -6.17 -18.50
C GLY A 78 24.24 -6.28 -18.43
N ALA A 79 23.58 -6.04 -19.57
CA ALA A 79 22.13 -5.90 -19.61
C ALA A 79 21.37 -7.24 -19.54
N SER A 80 21.90 -8.32 -20.12
CA SER A 80 21.23 -9.62 -20.18
C SER A 80 21.05 -10.24 -18.79
N LEU A 81 22.16 -10.34 -18.03
CA LEU A 81 22.15 -10.88 -16.66
C LEU A 81 21.25 -10.06 -15.73
N ARG A 82 21.29 -8.73 -15.84
CA ARG A 82 20.39 -7.85 -15.06
C ARG A 82 18.91 -8.09 -15.38
N LYS A 83 18.54 -8.39 -16.63
CA LYS A 83 17.15 -8.71 -16.99
C LYS A 83 16.70 -10.04 -16.38
N GLN A 84 17.55 -11.06 -16.38
CA GLN A 84 17.25 -12.37 -15.78
C GLN A 84 17.10 -12.26 -14.27
N ILE A 85 18.09 -11.65 -13.59
CA ILE A 85 18.06 -11.44 -12.14
C ILE A 85 16.86 -10.60 -11.74
N LYS A 86 16.50 -9.55 -12.50
CA LYS A 86 15.31 -8.74 -12.21
C LYS A 86 14.04 -9.60 -12.12
N LYS A 87 13.83 -10.57 -13.02
CA LYS A 87 12.66 -11.44 -12.98
C LYS A 87 12.62 -12.28 -11.70
N MET A 88 13.76 -12.88 -11.34
CA MET A 88 13.89 -13.70 -10.12
C MET A 88 13.80 -12.87 -8.84
N GLU A 89 14.35 -11.66 -8.84
CA GLU A 89 14.32 -10.77 -7.68
C GLU A 89 12.95 -10.17 -7.42
N VAL A 90 12.19 -9.86 -8.47
CA VAL A 90 10.81 -9.38 -8.34
C VAL A 90 9.94 -10.48 -7.77
N SER A 91 10.05 -11.71 -8.28
CA SER A 91 9.25 -12.82 -7.78
C SER A 91 9.60 -13.17 -6.33
N GLN A 92 10.89 -13.24 -5.97
CA GLN A 92 11.28 -13.61 -4.61
C GLN A 92 10.85 -12.59 -3.54
N HIS A 93 10.81 -11.29 -3.87
CA HIS A 93 10.41 -10.23 -2.94
C HIS A 93 8.91 -9.93 -2.96
N SER A 94 8.17 -10.53 -3.91
CA SER A 94 6.72 -10.37 -3.97
C SER A 94 6.03 -11.08 -2.80
N LYS A 95 4.87 -10.57 -2.38
CA LYS A 95 4.01 -11.25 -1.42
C LYS A 95 3.10 -12.20 -2.17
N TYR A 96 3.02 -13.46 -1.74
CA TYR A 96 2.18 -14.47 -2.35
C TYR A 96 0.88 -14.68 -1.57
N PHE A 97 -0.13 -15.18 -2.28
CA PHE A 97 -1.40 -15.60 -1.72
C PHE A 97 -1.22 -16.82 -0.81
N CYS A 98 -1.79 -16.77 0.37
CA CYS A 98 -1.82 -17.89 1.29
C CYS A 98 -3.10 -18.73 1.09
N GLU A 99 -2.94 -20.01 0.75
CA GLU A 99 -4.06 -20.96 0.61
C GLU A 99 -4.84 -21.18 1.93
N PHE A 100 -4.25 -20.86 3.10
CA PHE A 100 -4.87 -21.09 4.40
C PHE A 100 -5.66 -19.89 4.94
N CYS A 101 -5.12 -18.66 4.81
CA CYS A 101 -5.75 -17.46 5.38
C CYS A 101 -6.39 -16.53 4.34
N GLY A 102 -6.23 -16.81 3.04
CA GLY A 102 -6.79 -16.00 1.96
C GLY A 102 -6.13 -14.62 1.76
N LYS A 103 -5.06 -14.30 2.50
CA LYS A 103 -4.35 -13.01 2.43
C LYS A 103 -3.03 -13.12 1.66
N TYR A 104 -2.60 -12.01 1.05
CA TYR A 104 -1.28 -11.87 0.42
C TYR A 104 -0.21 -11.51 1.44
N ALA A 105 0.13 -12.47 2.30
CA ALA A 105 1.05 -12.28 3.42
C ALA A 105 2.25 -13.23 3.43
N VAL A 106 2.34 -14.14 2.45
CA VAL A 106 3.45 -15.09 2.40
C VAL A 106 4.70 -14.44 1.84
N LYS A 107 5.80 -14.60 2.57
CA LYS A 107 7.13 -14.13 2.20
C LYS A 107 8.15 -15.27 2.24
N ARG A 108 9.21 -15.14 1.46
CA ARG A 108 10.34 -16.06 1.47
C ARG A 108 11.15 -15.87 2.75
N GLN A 109 11.40 -16.96 3.48
CA GLN A 109 12.30 -16.97 4.64
C GLN A 109 13.69 -17.47 4.22
N ALA A 110 13.74 -18.62 3.55
CA ALA A 110 14.94 -19.21 3.01
C ALA A 110 14.68 -19.78 1.61
N VAL A 111 15.71 -20.34 0.96
CA VAL A 111 15.54 -21.03 -0.33
C VAL A 111 14.53 -22.17 -0.16
N GLY A 112 13.43 -22.13 -0.91
CA GLY A 112 12.39 -23.17 -0.86
C GLY A 112 11.48 -23.12 0.37
N ILE A 113 11.71 -22.22 1.34
CA ILE A 113 10.90 -22.09 2.55
C ILE A 113 10.14 -20.77 2.54
N TRP A 114 8.81 -20.86 2.58
CA TRP A 114 7.89 -19.74 2.50
C TRP A 114 7.02 -19.66 3.75
N GLY A 115 7.08 -18.54 4.48
CA GLY A 115 6.33 -18.34 5.72
C GLY A 115 5.26 -17.25 5.58
N CYS A 116 4.05 -17.55 6.03
CA CYS A 116 2.99 -16.55 6.14
C CYS A 116 3.14 -15.75 7.44
N LYS A 117 3.14 -14.41 7.33
CA LYS A 117 3.19 -13.55 8.53
C LYS A 117 1.92 -13.63 9.38
N ASP A 118 0.76 -13.77 8.75
CA ASP A 118 -0.53 -13.69 9.45
C ASP A 118 -0.92 -15.01 10.13
N CYS A 119 -0.79 -16.14 9.43
CA CYS A 119 -1.19 -17.45 9.97
C CYS A 119 -0.04 -18.27 10.57
N GLY A 120 1.21 -17.81 10.44
CA GLY A 120 2.40 -18.52 10.93
C GLY A 120 2.70 -19.84 10.21
N LYS A 121 1.88 -20.24 9.22
CA LYS A 121 2.10 -21.48 8.46
C LYS A 121 3.31 -21.31 7.53
N VAL A 122 4.17 -22.33 7.55
CA VAL A 122 5.34 -22.44 6.68
C VAL A 122 5.07 -23.51 5.63
N LYS A 123 5.34 -23.19 4.36
CA LYS A 123 5.13 -24.05 3.20
C LYS A 123 6.44 -24.20 2.44
N ALA A 124 6.75 -25.42 2.02
CA ALA A 124 7.83 -25.70 1.09
C ALA A 124 7.39 -25.38 -0.35
N GLY A 125 8.27 -24.77 -1.13
CA GLY A 125 7.97 -24.30 -2.48
C GLY A 125 9.22 -24.15 -3.35
N GLY A 126 9.09 -23.40 -4.45
CA GLY A 126 10.21 -23.11 -5.33
C GLY A 126 11.24 -22.16 -4.71
N ALA A 127 12.43 -22.07 -5.33
CA ALA A 127 13.52 -21.22 -4.86
C ALA A 127 13.19 -19.71 -4.93
N TYR A 128 12.57 -19.28 -6.04
CA TYR A 128 12.26 -17.88 -6.36
C TYR A 128 10.76 -17.59 -6.51
N THR A 129 9.92 -18.63 -6.60
CA THR A 129 8.46 -18.54 -6.66
C THR A 129 7.85 -19.55 -5.69
N MET A 130 6.72 -19.22 -5.06
CA MET A 130 6.07 -20.14 -4.11
C MET A 130 5.66 -21.46 -4.78
N ASN A 131 5.00 -21.39 -5.93
CA ASN A 131 4.58 -22.56 -6.70
C ASN A 131 5.34 -22.57 -8.03
N THR A 132 5.95 -23.71 -8.36
CA THR A 132 6.54 -23.95 -9.68
C THR A 132 5.52 -24.63 -10.59
N ALA A 133 5.65 -24.47 -11.92
CA ALA A 133 4.75 -25.09 -12.88
C ALA A 133 4.70 -26.62 -12.70
N SER A 134 5.85 -27.26 -12.52
CA SER A 134 5.95 -28.71 -12.28
C SER A 134 5.26 -29.14 -10.97
N ALA A 135 5.37 -28.35 -9.89
CA ALA A 135 4.68 -28.67 -8.65
C ALA A 135 3.16 -28.54 -8.78
N VAL A 136 2.67 -27.62 -9.62
CA VAL A 136 1.24 -27.48 -9.90
C VAL A 136 0.73 -28.69 -10.69
N THR A 137 1.44 -29.12 -11.74
CA THR A 137 1.05 -30.28 -12.55
C THR A 137 1.09 -31.57 -11.75
N VAL A 138 2.12 -31.80 -10.93
CA VAL A 138 2.22 -32.99 -10.07
C VAL A 138 1.05 -33.06 -9.09
N ARG A 139 0.66 -31.94 -8.47
CA ARG A 139 -0.53 -31.90 -7.59
C ARG A 139 -1.81 -32.31 -8.32
N SER A 140 -2.02 -31.84 -9.55
CA SER A 140 -3.18 -32.23 -10.35
C SER A 140 -3.15 -33.69 -10.79
N THR A 141 -1.99 -34.22 -11.16
CA THR A 141 -1.84 -35.62 -11.59
C THR A 141 -2.08 -36.57 -10.43
N ILE A 142 -1.49 -36.31 -9.25
CA ILE A 142 -1.71 -37.12 -8.04
C ILE A 142 -3.20 -37.14 -7.67
N ARG A 143 -3.87 -35.99 -7.73
CA ARG A 143 -5.32 -35.92 -7.45
C ARG A 143 -6.11 -36.84 -8.38
N ARG A 144 -5.87 -36.76 -9.69
CA ARG A 144 -6.56 -37.60 -10.69
C ARG A 144 -6.29 -39.10 -10.49
N LEU A 145 -5.04 -39.47 -10.17
CA LEU A 145 -4.67 -40.87 -9.95
C LEU A 145 -5.33 -41.45 -8.69
N ARG A 146 -5.47 -40.65 -7.64
CA ARG A 146 -6.20 -41.05 -6.42
C ARG A 146 -7.69 -41.30 -6.71
N GLU A 147 -8.33 -40.37 -7.41
CA GLU A 147 -9.74 -40.49 -7.81
C GLU A 147 -10.01 -41.74 -8.67
N ALA A 148 -9.06 -42.15 -9.50
CA ALA A 148 -9.19 -43.35 -10.35
C ALA A 148 -8.93 -44.68 -9.62
N THR A 149 -8.30 -44.65 -8.44
CA THR A 149 -8.00 -45.86 -7.65
C THR A 149 -9.10 -46.11 -6.60
N GLU A 150 -9.76 -45.05 -6.14
CA GLU A 150 -10.81 -45.09 -5.11
C GLU A 150 -12.21 -45.29 -5.70
N SER A 151 -12.35 -45.22 -7.03
CA SER A 151 -13.57 -45.54 -7.81
C SER A 151 -13.63 -47.02 -8.19
#